data_AF-A0A7S0IXK1-F1
#
_entry.id   AF-A0A7S0IXK1-F1
#
_cell.length_a   1.000
_cell.length_b   1.000
_cell.length_c   1.000
_cell.angle_alpha   90.00
_cell.angle_beta   90.00
_cell.angle_gamma   90.00
#
_symmetry.space_group_name_H-M   'P 1'
#
loop_
_entity.id
_entity.type
_entity.pdbx_description
1 polymer ?
#
loop_
_entity_poly.entity_id
_entity_poly.type
_entity_poly.pdbx_seq_one_letter_code
_entity_poly.pdbx_strand_id
1 'polypeptide(L)'
;MPQLPARTQLIDPFAPTTNSIIRFKAWPALNDEKLAAAAHVARRRRLRIDDASLHHLFAGETLQARLARALAARRAIDVKEFFEAFEFFARTRGSLRGKPGAPGAATLVDIAGGHGLVGALFAVFEWRRFERVLVADLHRPPSFGEVLQAVDEVAPWAARRLAYVEVEEADMR
;
A
#
# COMPACT_ATOMS: atom_id res chain seq x y z
N MET A 1 -3.23 47.53 -35.53
CA MET A 1 -3.52 46.10 -35.22
C MET A 1 -2.87 45.77 -33.90
N PRO A 2 -3.59 45.28 -32.88
CA PRO A 2 -3.01 44.98 -31.57
C PRO A 2 -2.24 43.66 -31.61
N GLN A 3 -1.05 43.64 -31.01
CA GLN A 3 -0.24 42.43 -30.83
C GLN A 3 -0.91 41.51 -29.80
N LEU A 4 -1.07 40.23 -30.14
CA LEU A 4 -1.49 39.18 -29.20
C LEU A 4 -0.39 38.98 -28.14
N PRO A 5 -0.74 38.84 -26.84
CA PRO A 5 0.24 38.59 -25.80
C PRO A 5 0.87 37.21 -25.96
N ALA A 6 2.16 37.13 -25.56
CA ALA A 6 2.95 35.92 -25.62
C ALA A 6 2.25 34.74 -24.93
N ARG A 7 2.24 33.60 -25.62
CA ARG A 7 1.74 32.31 -25.14
C ARG A 7 2.37 32.00 -23.77
N THR A 8 1.60 32.09 -22.71
CA THR A 8 1.97 31.54 -21.39
C THR A 8 2.34 30.08 -21.60
N GLN A 9 3.60 29.73 -21.33
CA GLN A 9 4.03 28.34 -21.32
C GLN A 9 3.22 27.61 -20.25
N LEU A 10 2.27 26.79 -20.70
CA LEU A 10 1.65 25.77 -19.87
C LEU A 10 2.79 24.83 -19.44
N ILE A 11 3.12 24.87 -18.15
CA ILE A 11 4.00 23.87 -17.54
C ILE A 11 3.28 22.54 -17.74
N ASP A 12 3.84 21.66 -18.55
CA ASP A 12 3.33 20.30 -18.69
C ASP A 12 3.58 19.57 -17.36
N PRO A 13 2.53 19.24 -16.58
CA PRO A 13 2.69 18.57 -15.28
C PRO A 13 3.19 17.12 -15.43
N PHE A 14 3.32 16.63 -16.67
CA PHE A 14 3.82 15.31 -17.01
C PHE A 14 5.17 15.34 -17.74
N ALA A 15 5.79 16.52 -17.89
CA ALA A 15 7.17 16.58 -18.36
C ALA A 15 8.05 15.74 -17.40
N PRO A 16 8.76 14.71 -17.90
CA PRO A 16 9.60 13.88 -17.05
C PRO A 16 10.69 14.76 -16.44
N THR A 17 10.53 15.08 -15.15
CA THR A 17 11.53 15.82 -14.40
C THR A 17 12.74 14.92 -14.20
N THR A 18 13.90 15.45 -14.56
CA THR A 18 15.19 14.81 -14.50
C THR A 18 15.45 14.20 -13.13
N ASN A 19 15.42 12.86 -13.07
CA ASN A 19 16.09 11.97 -12.13
C ASN A 19 16.04 12.35 -10.63
N SER A 20 14.85 12.58 -10.08
CA SER A 20 14.61 12.25 -8.67
C SER A 20 14.51 10.72 -8.58
N ILE A 21 15.61 10.03 -8.25
CA ILE A 21 15.55 8.60 -7.92
C ILE A 21 14.67 8.49 -6.67
N ILE A 22 13.40 8.14 -6.85
CA ILE A 22 12.46 7.92 -5.76
C ILE A 22 13.00 6.73 -4.95
N ARG A 23 13.59 7.03 -3.79
CA ARG A 23 14.15 6.01 -2.89
C ARG A 23 13.07 5.25 -2.14
N PHE A 24 13.25 3.96 -1.93
CA PHE A 24 12.41 3.16 -1.05
C PHE A 24 12.50 3.69 0.39
N LYS A 25 11.35 4.01 0.97
CA LYS A 25 11.19 4.51 2.35
C LYS A 25 10.77 3.40 3.31
N ALA A 26 9.86 2.53 2.89
CA ALA A 26 9.40 1.38 3.67
C ALA A 26 10.45 0.26 3.69
N TRP A 27 11.23 0.13 2.61
CA TRP A 27 12.27 -0.88 2.47
C TRP A 27 13.61 -0.27 2.05
N PRO A 28 14.32 0.47 2.93
CA PRO A 28 15.51 1.23 2.55
C PRO A 28 16.64 0.40 1.92
N ALA A 29 16.73 -0.90 2.22
CA ALA A 29 17.71 -1.81 1.62
C ALA A 29 17.55 -1.92 0.09
N LEU A 30 16.33 -1.75 -0.44
CA LEU A 30 16.05 -1.77 -1.88
C LEU A 30 16.55 -0.53 -2.63
N ASN A 31 17.16 0.43 -1.94
CA ASN A 31 17.91 1.50 -2.61
C ASN A 31 19.25 1.00 -3.18
N ASP A 32 19.67 -0.22 -2.85
CA ASP A 32 20.66 -0.97 -3.61
C ASP A 32 19.98 -1.58 -4.86
N GLU A 33 20.38 -1.11 -6.04
CA GLU A 33 19.80 -1.55 -7.32
C GLU A 33 19.99 -3.06 -7.59
N LYS A 34 21.09 -3.67 -7.13
CA LYS A 34 21.31 -5.10 -7.29
C LYS A 34 20.33 -5.89 -6.43
N LEU A 35 20.11 -5.44 -5.20
CA LEU A 35 19.14 -6.06 -4.32
C LEU A 35 17.71 -5.88 -4.85
N ALA A 36 17.36 -4.69 -5.34
CA ALA A 36 16.06 -4.41 -5.95
C ALA A 36 15.78 -5.27 -7.18
N ALA A 37 16.78 -5.43 -8.06
CA ALA A 37 16.69 -6.29 -9.22
C ALA A 37 16.53 -7.77 -8.82
N ALA A 38 17.32 -8.25 -7.86
CA ALA A 38 17.25 -9.61 -7.35
C ALA A 38 15.91 -9.91 -6.67
N ALA A 39 15.36 -8.96 -5.93
CA ALA A 39 14.04 -9.05 -5.28
C ALA A 39 12.87 -8.90 -6.28
N HIS A 40 13.14 -8.65 -7.56
CA HIS A 40 12.15 -8.51 -8.62
C HIS A 40 11.03 -7.50 -8.32
N VAL A 41 11.37 -6.39 -7.66
CA VAL A 41 10.42 -5.39 -7.12
C VAL A 41 9.49 -4.78 -8.18
N ALA A 42 9.88 -4.81 -9.45
CA ALA A 42 9.10 -4.27 -10.58
C ALA A 42 8.25 -5.34 -11.31
N ARG A 43 8.29 -6.62 -10.89
CA ARG A 43 7.63 -7.72 -11.61
C ARG A 43 6.32 -8.13 -10.94
N ARG A 44 5.29 -8.34 -11.75
CA ARG A 44 4.03 -8.99 -11.34
C ARG A 44 4.25 -10.51 -11.27
N ARG A 45 4.78 -10.96 -10.15
CA ARG A 45 4.91 -12.37 -9.79
C ARG A 45 4.44 -12.54 -8.36
N ARG A 46 3.83 -13.69 -8.03
CA ARG A 46 3.36 -13.94 -6.67
C ARG A 46 4.50 -13.80 -5.66
N LEU A 47 4.20 -13.11 -4.55
CA LEU A 47 5.06 -13.04 -3.38
C LEU A 47 5.15 -14.43 -2.75
N ARG A 48 6.36 -14.90 -2.43
CA ARG A 48 6.56 -16.23 -1.87
C ARG A 48 7.58 -16.22 -0.76
N ILE A 49 7.33 -17.03 0.27
CA ILE A 49 8.22 -17.15 1.42
C ILE A 49 9.52 -17.90 1.10
N ASP A 50 9.51 -18.75 0.07
CA ASP A 50 10.66 -19.54 -0.39
C ASP A 50 11.58 -18.76 -1.36
N ASP A 51 11.28 -17.49 -1.65
CA ASP A 51 12.14 -16.67 -2.46
C ASP A 51 13.37 -16.20 -1.67
N ALA A 52 14.52 -16.80 -1.98
CA ALA A 52 15.80 -16.48 -1.33
C ALA A 52 16.16 -14.99 -1.41
N SER A 53 15.74 -14.29 -2.47
CA SER A 53 15.97 -12.84 -2.64
C SER A 53 15.19 -11.99 -1.62
N LEU A 54 14.08 -12.52 -1.10
CA LEU A 54 13.22 -11.83 -0.14
C LEU A 54 13.52 -12.21 1.32
N HIS A 55 14.16 -13.36 1.55
CA HIS A 55 14.42 -13.87 2.89
C HIS A 55 15.16 -12.87 3.78
N HIS A 56 16.20 -12.21 3.24
CA HIS A 56 16.95 -11.19 3.97
C HIS A 56 16.15 -9.91 4.21
N LEU A 57 15.29 -9.52 3.26
CA LEU A 57 14.42 -8.35 3.42
C LEU A 57 13.39 -8.58 4.52
N PHE A 58 12.82 -9.78 4.58
CA PHE A 58 11.79 -10.13 5.55
C PHE A 58 12.34 -10.76 6.83
N ALA A 59 13.65 -10.64 7.08
CA ALA A 59 14.25 -11.16 8.29
C ALA A 59 13.85 -10.37 9.55
N GLY A 60 13.89 -11.03 10.70
CA GLY A 60 13.68 -10.41 12.02
C GLY A 60 12.22 -10.38 12.49
N GLU A 61 12.00 -9.76 13.66
CA GLU A 61 10.73 -9.87 14.40
C GLU A 61 9.88 -8.60 14.39
N THR A 62 10.19 -7.65 13.49
CA THR A 62 9.35 -6.45 13.34
C THR A 62 7.97 -6.82 12.84
N LEU A 63 6.94 -6.03 13.20
CA LEU A 63 5.57 -6.27 12.75
C LEU A 63 5.46 -6.24 11.21
N GLN A 64 6.25 -5.38 10.56
CA GLN A 64 6.38 -5.34 9.09
C GLN A 64 6.97 -6.64 8.52
N ALA A 65 8.05 -7.16 9.11
CA ALA A 65 8.66 -8.42 8.65
C ALA A 65 7.72 -9.61 8.86
N ARG A 66 7.05 -9.69 10.02
CA ARG A 66 6.06 -10.74 10.31
C ARG A 66 4.89 -10.70 9.32
N LEU A 67 4.34 -9.52 9.04
CA LEU A 67 3.26 -9.36 8.06
C LEU A 67 3.72 -9.74 6.65
N ALA A 68 4.93 -9.33 6.25
CA ALA A 68 5.50 -9.70 4.96
C ALA A 68 5.61 -11.21 4.78
N ARG A 69 6.13 -11.92 5.80
CA ARG A 69 6.21 -13.39 5.79
C ARG A 69 4.84 -14.05 5.73
N ALA A 70 3.86 -13.57 6.50
CA ALA A 70 2.51 -14.13 6.50
C ALA A 70 1.80 -13.97 5.14
N LEU A 71 1.96 -12.80 4.50
CA LEU A 71 1.47 -12.54 3.14
C LEU A 71 2.17 -13.43 2.10
N ALA A 72 3.49 -13.59 2.23
CA ALA A 72 4.30 -14.41 1.33
C ALA A 72 4.00 -15.92 1.46
N ALA A 73 3.74 -16.41 2.67
CA ALA A 73 3.34 -17.79 2.92
C ALA A 73 2.01 -18.14 2.23
N ARG A 74 1.08 -17.18 2.20
CA ARG A 74 -0.23 -17.32 1.54
C ARG A 74 -0.24 -17.01 0.06
N ARG A 75 0.86 -16.46 -0.47
CA ARG A 75 0.91 -15.93 -1.84
C ARG A 75 -0.22 -14.94 -2.12
N ALA A 76 -0.53 -14.12 -1.12
CA ALA A 76 -1.73 -13.28 -1.11
C ALA A 76 -1.75 -12.25 -2.25
N ILE A 77 -0.56 -11.75 -2.64
CA ILE A 77 -0.40 -10.66 -3.60
C ILE A 77 0.89 -10.84 -4.42
N ASP A 78 1.05 -10.01 -5.45
CA ASP A 78 2.29 -9.97 -6.23
C ASP A 78 3.39 -9.12 -5.57
N VAL A 79 4.64 -9.44 -5.88
CA VAL A 79 5.85 -8.77 -5.37
C VAL A 79 5.80 -7.26 -5.66
N LYS A 80 5.46 -6.87 -6.90
CA LYS A 80 5.31 -5.46 -7.27
C LYS A 80 4.28 -4.75 -6.40
N GLU A 81 3.08 -5.33 -6.30
CA GLU A 81 1.96 -4.75 -5.54
C GLU A 81 2.28 -4.65 -4.04
N PHE A 82 2.99 -5.65 -3.50
CA PHE A 82 3.49 -5.62 -2.13
C PHE A 82 4.38 -4.40 -1.89
N PHE A 83 5.43 -4.22 -2.69
CA PHE A 83 6.36 -3.11 -2.48
C PHE A 83 5.71 -1.75 -2.75
N GLU A 84 4.88 -1.62 -3.78
CA GLU A 84 4.13 -0.39 -4.07
C GLU A 84 3.18 -0.01 -2.92
N ALA A 85 2.45 -0.96 -2.36
CA ALA A 85 1.53 -0.69 -1.25
C ALA A 85 2.27 -0.25 0.03
N PHE A 86 3.39 -0.89 0.36
CA PHE A 86 4.22 -0.49 1.50
C PHE A 86 4.83 0.89 1.32
N GLU A 87 5.32 1.21 0.12
CA GLU A 87 5.86 2.53 -0.20
C GLU A 87 4.78 3.61 -0.17
N PHE A 88 3.62 3.33 -0.76
CA PHE A 88 2.46 4.23 -0.71
C PHE A 88 2.09 4.53 0.75
N PHE A 89 1.90 3.49 1.57
CA PHE A 89 1.61 3.63 2.99
C PHE A 89 2.66 4.48 3.72
N ALA A 90 3.95 4.17 3.57
CA ALA A 90 5.02 4.89 4.25
C ALA A 90 5.11 6.38 3.87
N ARG A 91 4.65 6.73 2.67
CA ARG A 91 4.65 8.10 2.14
C ARG A 91 3.40 8.87 2.55
N THR A 92 2.24 8.24 2.56
CA THR A 92 0.94 8.92 2.77
C THR A 92 0.47 8.89 4.21
N ARG A 93 0.91 7.94 5.05
CA ARG A 93 0.38 7.78 6.41
C ARG A 93 0.41 9.07 7.26
N GLY A 94 1.44 9.89 7.09
CA GLY A 94 1.61 11.15 7.82
C GLY A 94 0.75 12.31 7.32
N SER A 95 0.24 12.28 6.08
CA SER A 95 -0.54 13.38 5.50
C SER A 95 -2.03 13.26 5.77
N LEU A 96 -2.52 12.04 5.96
CA LEU A 96 -3.92 11.81 6.26
C LEU A 96 -4.26 12.48 7.62
N ARG A 97 -5.53 12.77 7.86
CA ARG A 97 -6.04 13.22 9.18
C ARG A 97 -6.74 12.08 9.92
N GLY A 98 -6.78 12.17 11.24
CA GLY A 98 -7.45 11.23 12.15
C GLY A 98 -6.95 11.50 13.56
N LYS A 99 -7.85 11.66 14.53
CA LYS A 99 -7.47 11.96 15.91
C LYS A 99 -7.66 10.71 16.76
N PRO A 100 -6.57 10.13 17.32
CA PRO A 100 -6.70 9.07 18.30
C PRO A 100 -7.54 9.54 19.49
N GLY A 101 -8.57 8.76 19.86
CA GLY A 101 -9.38 9.02 21.05
C GLY A 101 -10.39 10.18 20.95
N ALA A 102 -10.62 10.76 19.77
CA ALA A 102 -11.76 11.66 19.59
C ALA A 102 -13.09 10.88 19.58
N PRO A 103 -14.20 11.43 20.08
CA PRO A 103 -15.53 10.83 19.92
C PRO A 103 -15.82 10.59 18.43
N GLY A 104 -16.07 9.35 18.04
CA GLY A 104 -16.17 8.93 16.63
C GLY A 104 -14.79 8.87 15.97
N ALA A 105 -14.03 7.81 16.25
CA ALA A 105 -12.73 7.64 15.61
C ALA A 105 -12.90 7.49 14.08
N ALA A 106 -11.97 8.08 13.33
CA ALA A 106 -12.13 8.26 11.89
C ALA A 106 -12.22 6.91 11.17
N THR A 107 -13.05 6.84 10.13
CA THR A 107 -13.05 5.73 9.17
C THR A 107 -12.13 6.10 8.01
N LEU A 108 -11.20 5.22 7.68
CA LEU A 108 -10.42 5.32 6.44
C LEU A 108 -11.11 4.52 5.36
N VAL A 109 -11.23 5.09 4.16
CA VAL A 109 -11.76 4.40 2.99
C VAL A 109 -10.67 4.34 1.92
N ASP A 110 -10.33 3.13 1.49
CA ASP A 110 -9.37 2.82 0.43
C ASP A 110 -10.17 2.48 -0.84
N ILE A 111 -10.32 3.46 -1.73
CA ILE A 111 -11.14 3.37 -2.96
C ILE A 111 -10.30 2.74 -4.07
N ALA A 112 -10.90 1.82 -4.83
CA ALA A 112 -10.21 0.94 -5.78
C ALA A 112 -9.07 0.18 -5.10
N GLY A 113 -9.32 -0.25 -3.86
CA GLY A 113 -8.30 -0.86 -3.00
C GLY A 113 -7.89 -2.27 -3.43
N GLY A 114 -8.58 -2.87 -4.41
CA GLY A 114 -8.23 -4.16 -5.00
C GLY A 114 -8.14 -5.27 -3.96
N HIS A 115 -6.95 -5.83 -3.78
CA HIS A 115 -6.68 -6.86 -2.76
C HIS A 115 -6.65 -6.32 -1.31
N GLY A 116 -6.73 -5.00 -1.12
CA GLY A 116 -6.89 -4.35 0.18
C GLY A 116 -5.62 -4.25 1.03
N LEU A 117 -4.43 -4.39 0.45
CA LEU A 117 -3.19 -4.33 1.26
C LEU A 117 -2.97 -2.94 1.83
N VAL A 118 -3.24 -1.86 1.09
CA VAL A 118 -3.05 -0.50 1.60
C VAL A 118 -3.95 -0.25 2.81
N GLY A 119 -5.25 -0.53 2.69
CA GLY A 119 -6.18 -0.53 3.83
C GLY A 119 -5.70 -1.40 5.00
N ALA A 120 -5.22 -2.61 4.73
CA ALA A 120 -4.65 -3.48 5.77
C ALA A 120 -3.44 -2.85 6.49
N LEU A 121 -2.53 -2.20 5.77
CA LEU A 121 -1.38 -1.51 6.38
C LEU A 121 -1.85 -0.39 7.32
N PHE A 122 -2.86 0.38 6.93
CA PHE A 122 -3.46 1.38 7.81
C PHE A 122 -4.12 0.74 9.04
N ALA A 123 -4.88 -0.34 8.87
CA ALA A 123 -5.52 -1.05 9.97
C ALA A 123 -4.48 -1.61 10.98
N VAL A 124 -3.33 -2.08 10.49
CA VAL A 124 -2.25 -2.65 11.31
C VAL A 124 -1.45 -1.57 12.02
N PHE A 125 -0.95 -0.58 11.29
CA PHE A 125 0.07 0.37 11.78
C PHE A 125 -0.51 1.70 12.27
N GLU A 126 -1.72 2.07 11.85
CA GLU A 126 -2.41 3.31 12.23
C GLU A 126 -3.69 3.02 13.05
N TRP A 127 -3.74 1.85 13.71
CA TRP A 127 -4.91 1.34 14.43
C TRP A 127 -5.46 2.24 15.54
N ARG A 128 -4.63 3.14 16.11
CA ARG A 128 -5.07 4.11 17.12
C ARG A 128 -5.83 5.27 16.51
N ARG A 129 -5.63 5.51 15.22
CA ARG A 129 -6.07 6.69 14.50
C ARG A 129 -7.33 6.44 13.69
N PHE A 130 -7.49 5.21 13.21
CA PHE A 130 -8.67 4.77 12.48
C PHE A 130 -9.34 3.62 13.21
N GLU A 131 -10.63 3.80 13.52
CA GLU A 131 -11.43 2.75 14.16
C GLU A 131 -11.85 1.67 13.17
N ARG A 132 -12.12 2.10 11.93
CA ARG A 132 -12.46 1.22 10.81
C ARG A 132 -11.65 1.60 9.58
N VAL A 133 -11.34 0.59 8.79
CA VAL A 133 -10.78 0.71 7.46
C VAL A 133 -11.66 -0.06 6.50
N LEU A 134 -12.21 0.65 5.51
CA LEU A 134 -13.02 0.06 4.45
C LEU A 134 -12.18 0.00 3.18
N VAL A 135 -12.13 -1.17 2.57
CA VAL A 135 -11.61 -1.37 1.22
C VAL A 135 -12.81 -1.38 0.29
N ALA A 136 -12.95 -0.35 -0.54
CA ALA A 136 -14.07 -0.16 -1.44
C ALA A 136 -13.63 -0.41 -2.89
N ASP A 137 -14.33 -1.29 -3.59
CA ASP A 137 -14.07 -1.59 -5.00
C ASP A 137 -15.35 -2.11 -5.68
N LEU A 138 -15.35 -2.25 -7.00
CA LEU A 138 -16.49 -2.78 -7.75
C LEU A 138 -16.70 -4.28 -7.48
N HIS A 139 -15.61 -5.02 -7.23
CA HIS A 139 -15.67 -6.45 -6.98
C HIS A 139 -14.60 -6.89 -5.98
N ARG A 140 -14.98 -7.75 -5.03
CA ARG A 140 -14.07 -8.33 -4.04
C ARG A 140 -13.19 -9.44 -4.64
N PRO A 141 -11.86 -9.23 -4.80
CA PRO A 141 -11.00 -10.29 -5.27
C PRO A 141 -10.78 -11.35 -4.17
N PRO A 142 -10.61 -12.63 -4.53
CA PRO A 142 -10.29 -13.69 -3.56
C PRO A 142 -9.02 -13.40 -2.73
N SER A 143 -8.06 -12.69 -3.31
CA SER A 143 -6.81 -12.29 -2.63
C SER A 143 -7.04 -11.42 -1.39
N PHE A 144 -8.16 -10.70 -1.29
CA PHE A 144 -8.49 -9.97 -0.07
C PHE A 144 -8.68 -10.93 1.12
N GLY A 145 -9.24 -12.12 0.90
CA GLY A 145 -9.37 -13.14 1.94
C GLY A 145 -8.01 -13.58 2.48
N GLU A 146 -7.04 -13.80 1.59
CA GLU A 146 -5.66 -14.16 1.95
C GLU A 146 -4.94 -13.04 2.69
N VAL A 147 -5.13 -11.79 2.27
CA VAL A 147 -4.59 -10.61 2.98
C VAL A 147 -5.20 -10.52 4.38
N LEU A 148 -6.52 -10.65 4.51
CA LEU A 148 -7.20 -10.57 5.80
C LEU A 148 -6.74 -11.67 6.76
N GLN A 149 -6.55 -12.91 6.28
CA GLN A 149 -6.01 -14.00 7.10
C GLN A 149 -4.56 -13.75 7.52
N ALA A 150 -3.71 -13.20 6.64
CA ALA A 150 -2.35 -12.82 7.01
C ALA A 150 -2.33 -11.73 8.09
N VAL A 151 -3.25 -10.76 7.99
CA VAL A 151 -3.44 -9.71 9.00
C VAL A 151 -3.93 -10.30 10.31
N ASP A 152 -4.91 -11.21 10.28
CA ASP A 152 -5.45 -11.82 11.49
C ASP A 152 -4.39 -12.63 12.25
N GLU A 153 -3.53 -13.37 11.54
CA GLU A 153 -2.40 -14.10 12.14
C GLU A 153 -1.41 -13.16 12.86
N VAL A 154 -1.07 -12.03 12.25
CA VAL A 154 0.04 -11.16 12.71
C VAL A 154 -0.45 -10.04 13.64
N ALA A 155 -1.63 -9.52 13.37
CA ALA A 155 -2.23 -8.36 14.03
C ALA A 155 -3.77 -8.55 14.16
N PRO A 156 -4.26 -9.47 15.02
CA PRO A 156 -5.69 -9.75 15.16
C PRO A 156 -6.54 -8.52 15.50
N TRP A 157 -5.94 -7.48 16.10
CA TRP A 157 -6.63 -6.22 16.38
C TRP A 157 -6.99 -5.40 15.15
N ALA A 158 -6.28 -5.61 14.05
CA ALA A 158 -6.47 -4.93 12.78
C ALA A 158 -7.51 -5.65 11.92
N ALA A 159 -7.52 -7.00 11.92
CA ALA A 159 -8.44 -7.80 11.13
C ALA A 159 -9.90 -7.45 11.40
N ARG A 160 -10.29 -7.31 12.68
CA ARG A 160 -11.64 -6.91 13.08
C ARG A 160 -12.05 -5.48 12.69
N ARG A 161 -11.11 -4.66 12.22
CA ARG A 161 -11.32 -3.27 11.81
C ARG A 161 -11.29 -3.10 10.30
N LEU A 162 -10.86 -4.12 9.56
CA LEU A 162 -10.72 -4.12 8.11
C LEU A 162 -11.92 -4.82 7.49
N ALA A 163 -12.67 -4.12 6.64
CA ALA A 163 -13.80 -4.68 5.93
C ALA A 163 -13.70 -4.38 4.42
N TYR A 164 -14.25 -5.28 3.62
CA TYR A 164 -14.44 -5.06 2.20
C TYR A 164 -15.88 -4.59 1.94
N VAL A 165 -16.02 -3.61 1.07
CA VAL A 165 -17.31 -3.10 0.61
C VAL A 165 -17.30 -3.12 -0.92
N GLU A 166 -18.17 -3.94 -1.51
CA GLU A 166 -18.44 -3.81 -2.94
C GLU A 166 -19.35 -2.60 -3.14
N VAL A 167 -18.97 -1.68 -4.02
CA VAL A 167 -19.71 -0.44 -4.31
C VAL A 167 -20.12 -0.38 -5.77
N GLU A 168 -21.14 0.39 -6.11
CA GLU A 168 -21.53 0.59 -7.50
C GLU A 168 -20.67 1.67 -8.16
N GLU A 169 -20.57 1.65 -9.50
CA GLU A 169 -19.84 2.69 -10.23
C GLU A 169 -20.39 4.10 -9.96
N ALA A 170 -21.69 4.20 -9.66
CA ALA A 170 -22.35 5.45 -9.28
C ALA A 170 -21.86 6.00 -7.93
N ASP A 171 -21.41 5.14 -7.01
CA ASP A 171 -20.90 5.52 -5.69
C ASP A 171 -19.43 6.00 -5.73
N MET A 172 -18.74 5.80 -6.86
CA MET A 172 -17.33 6.16 -7.04
C MET A 172 -17.11 7.52 -7.74
N ARG A 173 -18.17 8.21 -8.17
CA ARG A 173 -18.12 9.46 -8.96
C ARG A 173 -18.30 10.72 -8.12
#